data_AF-A0A965GPZ2-F1
#
_entry.id   AF-A0A965GPZ2-F1
#
_cell.length_a   1.000
_cell.length_b   1.000
_cell.length_c   1.000
_cell.angle_alpha   90.00
_cell.angle_beta   90.00
_cell.angle_gamma   90.00
#
_symmetry.space_group_name_H-M   'P 1'
#
loop_
_entity.id
_entity.type
_entity.pdbx_description
1 polymer ?
#
loop_
_entity_poly.entity_id
_entity_poly.type
_entity_poly.pdbx_seq_one_letter_code
_entity_poly.pdbx_strand_id
1 'polypeptide(L)' 'MSRPNKTIREAIDVLANGGVVAFPTETAYGLAADATNP' A
#
# COMPACT_ATOMS: atom_id res chain seq x y z
N MET A 1 7.19 4.41 -19.20
CA MET A 1 6.70 4.35 -17.79
C MET A 1 7.79 3.70 -16.95
N SER A 2 8.18 4.34 -15.84
CA SER A 2 9.18 3.77 -14.93
C SER A 2 8.58 2.55 -14.22
N ARG A 3 9.35 1.46 -14.06
CA ARG A 3 8.89 0.29 -13.30
C ARG A 3 8.82 0.67 -11.82
N PRO A 4 7.73 0.38 -11.10
CA PRO A 4 7.67 0.59 -9.65
C PRO A 4 8.83 -0.14 -8.97
N ASN A 5 9.39 0.36 -7.88
CA ASN A 5 10.46 -0.36 -7.18
C ASN A 5 9.91 -1.61 -6.44
N LYS A 6 10.77 -2.39 -5.78
CA LYS A 6 10.35 -3.62 -5.08
C LYS A 6 9.30 -3.32 -3.99
N THR A 7 9.48 -2.27 -3.21
CA THR A 7 8.58 -1.88 -2.12
C THR A 7 7.18 -1.51 -2.61
N ILE A 8 7.09 -0.75 -3.71
CA ILE A 8 5.80 -0.40 -4.31
C ILE A 8 5.08 -1.66 -4.81
N ARG A 9 5.82 -2.61 -5.40
CA ARG A 9 5.24 -3.90 -5.85
C ARG A 9 4.66 -4.71 -4.69
N GLU A 10 5.39 -4.83 -3.61
CA GLU A 10 4.93 -5.54 -2.41
C GLU A 10 3.67 -4.87 -1.82
N ALA A 11 3.64 -3.54 -1.76
CA ALA A 11 2.45 -2.82 -1.30
C ALA A 11 1.23 -3.07 -2.21
N ILE A 12 1.42 -3.11 -3.53
CA ILE A 12 0.37 -3.45 -4.49
C ILE A 12 -0.14 -4.88 -4.25
N ASP A 13 0.76 -5.84 -4.10
CA ASP A 13 0.39 -7.24 -3.86
C ASP A 13 -0.40 -7.41 -2.56
N VAL A 14 -0.03 -6.69 -1.49
CA VAL A 14 -0.77 -6.71 -0.23
C VAL A 14 -2.19 -6.14 -0.41
N LEU A 15 -2.33 -4.97 -1.04
CA LEU A 15 -3.64 -4.36 -1.27
C LEU A 15 -4.53 -5.21 -2.18
N ALA A 16 -3.96 -5.78 -3.24
CA ALA A 16 -4.69 -6.63 -4.19
C ALA A 16 -5.24 -7.92 -3.56
N ASN A 17 -4.61 -8.40 -2.47
CA ASN A 17 -5.08 -9.54 -1.69
C ASN A 17 -6.01 -9.13 -0.52
N GLY A 18 -6.47 -7.87 -0.48
CA GLY A 18 -7.34 -7.35 0.58
C GLY A 18 -6.63 -7.04 1.89
N GLY A 19 -5.30 -6.93 1.87
CA GLY A 19 -4.51 -6.54 3.04
C GLY A 19 -4.47 -5.03 3.28
N VAL A 20 -3.77 -4.65 4.34
CA VAL A 20 -3.55 -3.26 4.75
C VAL A 20 -2.07 -2.93 4.65
N VAL A 21 -1.74 -1.73 4.18
CA VAL A 21 -0.37 -1.21 4.09
C VAL A 21 -0.19 -0.01 5.02
N ALA A 22 0.90 0.03 5.78
CA ALA A 22 1.32 1.20 6.52
C ALA A 22 2.30 2.04 5.70
N PHE A 23 2.14 3.37 5.70
CA PHE A 23 3.05 4.30 5.03
C PHE A 23 3.43 5.47 5.95
N PRO A 24 4.67 5.98 5.86
CA PRO A 24 5.13 7.04 6.75
C PRO A 24 4.48 8.39 6.41
N THR A 25 4.19 9.16 7.45
CA THR A 25 3.88 10.60 7.36
C THR A 25 4.79 11.37 8.33
N GLU A 26 4.62 12.69 8.44
CA GLU A 26 5.45 13.52 9.32
C GLU A 26 5.29 13.12 10.80
N THR A 27 4.07 12.80 11.24
CA THR A 27 3.76 12.66 12.67
C THR A 27 3.34 11.24 13.07
N ALA A 28 2.91 10.42 12.12
CA ALA A 28 2.46 9.05 12.36
C ALA A 28 2.59 8.17 11.11
N TYR A 29 2.23 6.90 11.24
CA TYR A 29 2.01 6.04 10.08
C TYR A 29 0.54 6.11 9.66
N GLY A 30 0.31 6.32 8.36
CA GLY A 30 -1.00 6.16 7.75
C GLY A 30 -1.26 4.69 7.42
N LEU A 31 -2.53 4.28 7.44
CA LEU A 31 -2.98 2.97 6.98
C LEU A 31 -3.76 3.12 5.68
N ALA A 32 -3.47 2.27 4.71
CA ALA A 32 -4.16 2.20 3.43
C ALA A 32 -4.72 0.79 3.21
N ALA A 33 -5.92 0.73 2.65
CA ALA A 33 -6.60 -0.49 2.22
C ALA A 33 -7.36 -0.19 0.92
N ASP A 34 -7.78 -1.22 0.20
CA ASP A 34 -8.68 -1.05 -0.94
C ASP A 34 -10.08 -0.63 -0.45
N ALA A 35 -10.46 0.62 -0.70
CA ALA A 35 -11.75 1.17 -0.28
C ALA A 35 -12.95 0.57 -1.05
N THR A 36 -12.70 -0.18 -2.11
CA THR A 36 -13.74 -0.90 -2.87
C THR A 36 -13.94 -2.34 -2.41
N ASN A 37 -13.09 -2.82 -1.50
CA ASN A 37 -13.17 -4.15 -0.91
C ASN A 37 -13.93 -4.08 0.43
N PRO A 38 -15.16 -4.63 0.53
CA PRO A 38 -16.03 -4.52 1.71
C PRO A 38 -15.63 -5.42 2.89
#